data_AF-A0A835X086-F1
#
_entry.id   AF-A0A835X086-F1
#
_cell.length_a   1.000
_cell.length_b   1.000
_cell.length_c   1.000
_cell.angle_alpha   90.00
_cell.angle_beta   90.00
_cell.angle_gamma   90.00
#
_symmetry.space_group_name_H-M   'P 1'
#
loop_
_entity.id
_entity.type
_entity.pdbx_description
1 polymer ?
#
loop_
_entity_poly.entity_id
_entity_poly.type
_entity_poly.pdbx_seq_one_letter_code
_entity_poly.pdbx_strand_id
1 'polypeptide(L)'
;MVVHLPAKEMHVDSEMPFSVFIQNSEGDVIQAPYDIPIKFDFENSLVSLNEEEWTIKKGAYYAWGSVSTGELVGTAFVRASQNELNLHTAENIKISSSLPTGLKVNVFPQILALAHERNIDIIVSLVDSEGFPALAQEDVHLEFFADKAYVGDQIDDTMKESVNNGEILIFS
;
A
#
# COMPACT_ATOMS: atom_id res chain seq x y z
N MET A 1 16.86 -4.65 -24.65
CA MET A 1 15.39 -4.66 -24.64
C MET A 1 14.91 -3.93 -23.40
N VAL A 2 13.82 -3.19 -23.50
CA VAL A 2 13.26 -2.37 -22.43
C VAL A 2 11.77 -2.61 -22.34
N VAL A 3 11.28 -2.78 -21.12
CA VAL A 3 9.85 -2.67 -20.78
C VAL A 3 9.67 -1.26 -20.23
N HIS A 4 8.77 -0.50 -20.83
CA HIS A 4 8.47 0.85 -20.41
C HIS A 4 7.07 0.90 -19.82
N LEU A 5 7.03 1.23 -18.53
CA LEU A 5 5.83 1.50 -17.76
C LEU A 5 5.69 3.02 -17.59
N PRO A 6 4.53 3.63 -17.88
CA PRO A 6 4.28 5.06 -17.67
C PRO A 6 4.46 5.52 -16.23
N ALA A 7 4.20 4.63 -15.27
CA ALA A 7 4.41 4.84 -13.85
C ALA A 7 5.01 3.58 -13.19
N LYS A 8 5.63 3.76 -12.02
CA LYS A 8 6.14 2.64 -11.20
C LYS A 8 5.17 2.26 -10.07
N GLU A 9 4.03 2.93 -10.00
CA GLU A 9 3.02 2.76 -8.96
C GLU A 9 1.65 2.59 -9.61
N MET A 10 0.84 1.68 -9.05
CA MET A 10 -0.53 1.40 -9.45
C MET A 10 -1.41 1.28 -8.21
N HIS A 11 -2.71 1.48 -8.39
CA HIS A 11 -3.69 1.15 -7.35
C HIS A 11 -4.11 -0.31 -7.48
N VAL A 12 -4.68 -0.89 -6.43
CA VAL A 12 -5.51 -2.10 -6.57
C VAL A 12 -6.65 -1.86 -7.57
N ASP A 13 -7.08 -2.91 -8.25
CA ASP A 13 -8.15 -2.90 -9.25
C ASP A 13 -8.00 -1.82 -10.35
N SER A 14 -6.75 -1.63 -10.82
CA SER A 14 -6.43 -0.65 -11.86
C SER A 14 -5.71 -1.28 -13.04
N GLU A 15 -5.75 -0.58 -14.17
CA GLU A 15 -5.09 -1.00 -15.41
C GLU A 15 -4.15 0.11 -15.90
N MET A 16 -2.98 -0.27 -16.39
CA MET A 16 -1.97 0.64 -16.93
C MET A 16 -1.44 0.10 -18.26
N PRO A 17 -1.32 0.94 -19.31
CA PRO A 17 -0.68 0.51 -20.54
C PRO A 17 0.84 0.38 -20.34
N PHE A 18 1.47 -0.54 -21.07
CA PHE A 18 2.92 -0.63 -21.13
C PHE A 18 3.38 -0.94 -22.55
N SER A 19 4.68 -0.74 -22.80
CA SER A 19 5.30 -1.05 -24.08
C SER A 19 6.62 -1.80 -23.91
N VAL A 20 6.99 -2.57 -24.92
CA VAL A 20 8.27 -3.25 -25.00
C VAL A 20 8.96 -2.90 -26.32
N PHE A 21 10.24 -2.56 -26.26
CA PHE A 21 11.04 -2.19 -27.42
C PHE A 21 12.51 -2.57 -27.26
N ILE A 22 13.25 -2.47 -28.36
CA ILE A 22 14.68 -2.77 -28.41
C ILE A 22 15.45 -1.47 -28.57
N GLN A 23 16.55 -1.33 -27.83
CA GLN A 23 17.48 -0.23 -27.96
C GLN A 23 18.83 -0.75 -28.48
N ASN A 24 19.53 0.07 -29.25
CA ASN A 24 20.94 -0.15 -29.59
C ASN A 24 21.85 0.18 -28.38
N SER A 25 23.16 0.07 -28.55
CA SER A 25 24.16 0.42 -27.52
C SER A 25 24.19 1.91 -27.15
N GLU A 26 23.61 2.77 -27.98
CA GLU A 26 23.53 4.22 -27.78
C GLU A 26 22.24 4.63 -27.04
N GLY A 27 21.31 3.69 -26.84
CA GLY A 27 20.02 3.92 -26.19
C GLY A 27 18.89 4.29 -27.15
N ASP A 28 19.14 4.35 -28.46
CA ASP A 28 18.09 4.65 -29.44
C ASP A 28 17.16 3.46 -29.64
N VAL A 29 15.86 3.73 -29.69
CA VAL A 29 14.86 2.73 -30.03
C VAL A 29 14.98 2.36 -31.50
N ILE A 30 15.18 1.06 -31.78
CA ILE A 30 15.41 0.56 -33.15
C ILE A 30 14.18 -0.16 -33.71
N GLN A 31 14.06 -0.11 -35.03
CA GLN A 31 13.03 -0.84 -35.76
C GLN A 31 13.37 -2.33 -35.83
N ALA A 32 12.38 -3.20 -35.64
CA ALA A 32 12.58 -4.64 -35.68
C ALA A 32 12.86 -5.13 -37.13
N PRO A 33 14.00 -5.79 -37.39
CA PRO A 33 14.36 -6.27 -38.74
C PRO A 33 13.53 -7.49 -39.20
N TYR A 34 12.91 -8.20 -38.26
CA TYR A 34 12.00 -9.33 -38.44
C TYR A 34 11.02 -9.38 -37.26
N ASP A 35 10.05 -10.30 -37.27
CA ASP A 35 9.12 -10.49 -36.16
C ASP A 35 9.86 -11.04 -34.93
N ILE A 36 9.80 -10.33 -33.80
CA ILE A 36 10.51 -10.69 -32.57
C ILE A 36 9.48 -11.11 -31.51
N PRO A 37 9.33 -12.42 -31.22
CA PRO A 37 8.44 -12.90 -30.17
C PRO A 37 9.04 -12.57 -28.80
N ILE A 38 8.23 -12.03 -27.90
CA ILE A 38 8.59 -11.66 -26.53
C ILE A 38 7.72 -12.48 -25.59
N LYS A 39 8.34 -13.20 -24.65
CA LYS A 39 7.65 -13.90 -23.58
C LYS A 39 7.69 -13.06 -22.31
N PHE A 40 6.55 -12.95 -21.64
CA PHE A 40 6.43 -12.29 -20.35
C PHE A 40 6.34 -13.29 -19.21
N ASP A 41 6.96 -12.93 -18.10
CA ASP A 41 6.89 -13.61 -16.80
C ASP A 41 6.60 -12.55 -15.74
N PHE A 42 5.67 -12.80 -14.83
CA PHE A 42 5.15 -11.80 -13.91
C PHE A 42 4.58 -12.41 -12.64
N GLU A 43 4.43 -11.59 -11.60
CA GLU A 43 3.86 -11.99 -10.31
C GLU A 43 2.34 -12.14 -10.41
N ASN A 44 1.89 -13.32 -10.85
CA ASN A 44 0.47 -13.66 -11.07
C ASN A 44 -0.43 -13.46 -9.84
N SER A 45 0.14 -13.43 -8.63
CA SER A 45 -0.64 -13.15 -7.42
C SER A 45 -1.05 -11.68 -7.28
N LEU A 46 -0.37 -10.77 -7.98
CA LEU A 46 -0.53 -9.32 -7.86
C LEU A 46 -0.97 -8.65 -9.16
N VAL A 47 -0.45 -9.11 -10.30
CA VAL A 47 -0.72 -8.52 -11.62
C VAL A 47 -1.10 -9.56 -12.66
N SER A 48 -1.80 -9.10 -13.68
CA SER A 48 -2.11 -9.86 -14.89
C SER A 48 -1.78 -9.04 -16.13
N LEU A 49 -1.43 -9.70 -17.22
CA LEU A 49 -1.23 -9.08 -18.53
C LEU A 49 -2.35 -9.52 -19.48
N ASN A 50 -2.71 -8.68 -20.45
CA ASN A 50 -3.72 -9.04 -21.45
C ASN A 50 -3.30 -10.22 -22.34
N GLU A 51 -1.99 -10.40 -22.56
CA GLU A 51 -1.41 -11.60 -23.19
C GLU A 51 -0.03 -11.90 -22.58
N GLU A 52 0.35 -13.17 -22.52
CA GLU A 52 1.67 -13.59 -21.98
C GLU A 52 2.79 -13.59 -23.04
N GLU A 53 2.43 -13.54 -24.32
CA GLU A 53 3.37 -13.53 -25.44
C GLU A 53 2.99 -12.47 -26.46
N TRP A 54 3.91 -11.55 -26.75
CA TRP A 54 3.71 -10.53 -27.79
C TRP A 54 4.72 -10.68 -28.91
N THR A 55 4.49 -10.00 -30.03
CA THR A 55 5.48 -9.93 -31.11
C THR A 55 5.71 -8.48 -31.51
N ILE A 56 6.95 -8.02 -31.43
CA ILE A 56 7.35 -6.78 -32.12
C ILE A 56 7.44 -7.12 -33.60
N LYS A 57 6.45 -6.67 -34.37
CA LYS A 57 6.37 -6.97 -35.81
C LYS A 57 7.53 -6.38 -36.57
N LYS A 58 7.96 -7.06 -37.64
CA LYS A 58 8.93 -6.52 -38.59
C LYS A 58 8.51 -5.11 -39.04
N GLY A 59 9.42 -4.15 -38.94
CA GLY A 59 9.14 -2.76 -39.28
C GLY A 59 8.47 -1.95 -38.17
N ALA A 60 8.07 -2.57 -37.05
CA ALA A 60 7.60 -1.87 -35.86
C ALA A 60 8.77 -1.53 -34.93
N TYR A 61 8.59 -0.53 -34.07
CA TYR A 61 9.56 -0.14 -33.04
C TYR A 61 9.26 -0.74 -31.67
N TYR A 62 7.99 -1.06 -31.43
CA TYR A 62 7.51 -1.55 -30.14
C TYR A 62 6.30 -2.48 -30.31
N ALA A 63 6.04 -3.26 -29.27
CA ALA A 63 4.73 -3.85 -28.99
C ALA A 63 4.18 -3.22 -27.71
N TRP A 64 2.86 -3.23 -27.53
CA TRP A 64 2.19 -2.60 -26.39
C TRP A 64 0.93 -3.38 -26.01
N GLY A 65 0.43 -3.08 -24.82
CA GLY A 65 -0.74 -3.72 -24.20
C GLY A 65 -0.87 -3.22 -22.77
N SER A 66 -1.43 -4.03 -21.87
CA SER A 66 -1.78 -3.56 -20.53
C SER A 66 -1.43 -4.54 -19.43
N VAL A 67 -1.13 -3.97 -18.27
CA VAL A 67 -1.00 -4.66 -16.98
C VAL A 67 -2.16 -4.25 -16.10
N SER A 68 -2.83 -5.21 -15.48
CA SER A 68 -3.93 -4.99 -14.53
C SER A 68 -3.56 -5.53 -13.16
N THR A 69 -3.94 -4.83 -12.11
CA THR A 69 -3.78 -5.23 -10.71
C THR A 69 -5.08 -5.83 -10.16
N GLY A 70 -4.96 -6.73 -9.19
CA GLY A 70 -6.10 -7.21 -8.40
C GLY A 70 -6.26 -6.43 -7.09
N GLU A 71 -6.87 -7.09 -6.10
CA GLU A 71 -7.18 -6.51 -4.78
C GLU A 71 -5.98 -6.48 -3.82
N LEU A 72 -4.88 -7.16 -4.15
CA LEU A 72 -3.73 -7.31 -3.26
C LEU A 72 -2.71 -6.18 -3.44
N VAL A 73 -2.22 -5.66 -2.32
CA VAL A 73 -1.11 -4.70 -2.26
C VAL A 73 0.23 -5.42 -2.24
N GLY A 74 1.27 -4.78 -2.77
CA GLY A 74 2.62 -5.35 -2.79
C GLY A 74 3.50 -4.78 -3.90
N THR A 75 4.62 -5.44 -4.16
CA THR A 75 5.49 -5.12 -5.31
C THR A 75 5.49 -6.30 -6.26
N ALA A 76 4.96 -6.08 -7.46
CA ALA A 76 4.97 -7.06 -8.54
C ALA A 76 6.15 -6.80 -9.48
N PHE A 77 6.58 -7.83 -10.20
CA PHE A 77 7.52 -7.69 -11.32
C PHE A 77 6.84 -8.03 -12.64
N VAL A 78 7.32 -7.41 -13.72
CA VAL A 78 7.04 -7.77 -15.11
C VAL A 78 8.37 -7.95 -15.82
N ARG A 79 8.65 -9.16 -16.26
CA ARG A 79 9.88 -9.55 -16.96
C ARG A 79 9.57 -9.87 -18.41
N ALA A 80 10.31 -9.26 -19.33
CA ALA A 80 10.28 -9.61 -20.74
C ALA A 80 11.52 -10.42 -21.12
N SER A 81 11.36 -11.41 -21.98
CA SER A 81 12.44 -12.27 -22.44
C SER A 81 12.32 -12.64 -23.92
N GLN A 82 13.46 -12.68 -24.59
CA GLN A 82 13.62 -13.27 -25.92
C GLN A 82 14.92 -14.07 -25.97
N ASN A 83 14.78 -15.38 -26.19
CA ASN A 83 15.88 -16.33 -25.97
C ASN A 83 16.91 -16.34 -27.11
N GLU A 84 16.49 -16.21 -28.36
CA GLU A 84 17.40 -16.34 -29.52
C GLU A 84 18.45 -15.21 -29.59
N LEU A 85 18.08 -14.03 -29.10
CA LEU A 85 18.89 -12.83 -29.01
C LEU A 85 19.50 -12.63 -27.62
N ASN A 86 19.20 -13.52 -26.65
CA ASN A 86 19.58 -13.41 -25.25
C ASN A 86 19.20 -12.04 -24.63
N LEU A 87 18.02 -11.54 -24.97
CA LEU A 87 17.51 -10.26 -24.48
C LEU A 87 16.56 -10.49 -23.31
N HIS A 88 16.85 -9.85 -22.18
CA HIS A 88 15.99 -9.91 -20.99
C HIS A 88 15.94 -8.56 -20.31
N THR A 89 14.80 -8.23 -19.70
CA THR A 89 14.64 -7.06 -18.85
C THR A 89 13.51 -7.30 -17.85
N ALA A 90 13.53 -6.60 -16.72
CA ALA A 90 12.49 -6.70 -15.72
C ALA A 90 12.23 -5.33 -15.10
N GLU A 91 10.97 -5.07 -14.80
CA GLU A 91 10.51 -3.86 -14.16
C GLU A 91 9.61 -4.19 -12.97
N ASN A 92 9.65 -3.35 -11.94
CA ASN A 92 8.81 -3.50 -10.76
C ASN A 92 7.65 -2.49 -10.77
N ILE A 93 6.52 -2.91 -10.23
CA ILE A 93 5.31 -2.12 -10.03
C ILE A 93 4.94 -2.21 -8.56
N LYS A 94 4.88 -1.07 -7.86
CA LYS A 94 4.34 -0.99 -6.51
C LYS A 94 2.82 -0.82 -6.59
N ILE A 95 2.07 -1.65 -5.87
CA ILE A 95 0.61 -1.64 -5.85
C ILE A 95 0.17 -1.19 -4.46
N SER A 96 -0.59 -0.10 -4.41
CA SER A 96 -1.15 0.45 -3.16
C SER A 96 -2.68 0.42 -3.17
N SER A 97 -3.25 0.54 -1.98
CA SER A 97 -4.69 0.64 -1.77
C SER A 97 -4.98 1.85 -0.88
N SER A 98 -6.10 2.51 -1.15
CA SER A 98 -6.65 3.63 -0.36
C SER A 98 -7.71 3.14 0.62
N LEU A 99 -7.99 1.83 0.60
CA LEU A 99 -8.90 1.20 1.53
C LEU A 99 -8.29 1.21 2.93
N PRO A 100 -9.12 1.37 3.97
CA PRO A 100 -8.63 1.37 5.34
C PRO A 100 -8.09 -0.01 5.70
N THR A 101 -6.81 -0.08 6.07
CA THR A 101 -6.15 -1.32 6.52
C THR A 101 -5.77 -1.29 7.99
N GLY A 102 -5.92 -0.14 8.66
CA GLY A 102 -5.57 0.00 10.07
C GLY A 102 -6.23 1.19 10.76
N LEU A 103 -5.98 1.28 12.07
CA LEU A 103 -6.40 2.38 12.93
C LEU A 103 -5.18 3.11 13.45
N LYS A 104 -5.24 4.45 13.47
CA LYS A 104 -4.28 5.31 14.14
C LYS A 104 -4.97 6.03 15.29
N VAL A 105 -4.45 5.82 16.51
CA VAL A 105 -4.96 6.45 17.73
C VAL A 105 -4.04 7.63 18.10
N ASN A 106 -4.63 8.80 18.31
CA ASN A 106 -3.93 9.99 18.80
C ASN A 106 -4.62 10.49 20.06
N VAL A 107 -3.85 10.74 21.12
CA VAL A 107 -4.36 11.17 22.42
C VAL A 107 -3.90 12.60 22.69
N PHE A 108 -4.84 13.46 23.08
CA PHE A 108 -4.59 14.87 23.39
C PHE A 108 -5.21 15.29 24.73
N PRO A 109 -4.52 16.15 25.52
CA PRO A 109 -3.11 16.54 25.37
C PRO A 109 -2.16 15.40 25.78
N GLN A 110 -0.99 15.31 25.13
CA GLN A 110 0.01 14.27 25.43
C GLN A 110 0.70 14.45 26.79
N ILE A 111 0.69 15.67 27.33
CA ILE A 111 1.31 16.02 28.60
C ILE A 111 0.23 16.61 29.51
N LEU A 112 0.08 16.03 30.70
CA LEU A 112 -0.87 16.48 31.71
C LEU A 112 -0.11 17.17 32.85
N ALA A 113 -0.53 18.37 33.21
CA ALA A 113 -0.08 19.02 34.43
C ALA A 113 -0.84 18.45 35.63
N LEU A 114 -0.14 18.17 36.73
CA LEU A 114 -0.64 17.45 37.92
C LEU A 114 -1.83 18.09 38.67
N ALA A 115 -2.21 19.32 38.34
CA ALA A 115 -2.99 20.16 39.26
C ALA A 115 -4.52 20.07 39.10
N HIS A 116 -5.08 19.55 38.00
CA HIS A 116 -6.53 19.56 37.77
C HIS A 116 -7.04 18.35 36.98
N GLU A 117 -8.28 17.95 37.24
CA GLU A 117 -9.04 17.06 36.36
C GLU A 117 -9.16 17.70 34.97
N ARG A 118 -8.84 16.91 33.93
CA ARG A 118 -8.83 17.34 32.54
C ARG A 118 -9.49 16.29 31.67
N ASN A 119 -10.20 16.75 30.65
CA ASN A 119 -10.68 15.89 29.59
C ASN A 119 -9.49 15.46 28.70
N ILE A 120 -9.48 14.19 28.32
CA ILE A 120 -8.55 13.62 27.35
C ILE A 120 -9.35 13.31 26.09
N ASP A 121 -8.92 13.87 24.97
CA ASP A 121 -9.49 13.57 23.67
C ASP A 121 -8.73 12.39 23.05
N ILE A 122 -9.47 11.33 22.71
CA ILE A 122 -8.95 10.19 21.96
C ILE A 122 -9.51 10.29 20.53
N ILE A 123 -8.63 10.52 19.58
CA ILE A 123 -8.96 10.61 18.15
C ILE A 123 -8.50 9.32 17.49
N VAL A 124 -9.46 8.57 16.93
CA VAL A 124 -9.19 7.38 16.14
C VAL A 124 -9.42 7.72 14.67
N SER A 125 -8.44 7.44 13.83
CA SER A 125 -8.52 7.64 12.38
C SER A 125 -8.27 6.33 11.65
N LEU A 126 -9.04 6.08 10.59
CA LEU A 126 -8.74 5.00 9.66
C LEU A 126 -7.54 5.39 8.81
N VAL A 127 -6.63 4.45 8.60
CA VAL A 127 -5.47 4.65 7.73
C VAL A 127 -5.35 3.53 6.70
N ASP A 128 -4.86 3.87 5.52
CA ASP A 128 -4.54 2.93 4.46
C ASP A 128 -3.22 2.18 4.70
N SER A 129 -2.84 1.35 3.74
CA SER A 129 -1.62 0.54 3.80
C SER A 129 -0.32 1.35 3.90
N GLU A 130 -0.36 2.64 3.56
CA GLU A 130 0.77 3.56 3.60
C GLU A 130 0.71 4.50 4.83
N GLY A 131 -0.35 4.38 5.65
CA GLY A 131 -0.54 5.16 6.86
C GLY A 131 -1.23 6.51 6.63
N PHE A 132 -1.76 6.76 5.42
CA PHE A 132 -2.53 7.97 5.13
C PHE A 132 -3.99 7.80 5.55
N PRO A 133 -4.71 8.89 5.89
CA PRO A 133 -6.11 8.82 6.25
C PRO A 133 -6.96 8.18 5.15
N ALA A 134 -7.75 7.17 5.52
CA ALA A 134 -8.62 6.44 4.60
C ALA A 134 -10.10 6.71 4.91
N LEU A 135 -10.94 6.66 3.87
CA LEU A 135 -12.39 6.75 4.03
C LEU A 135 -12.96 5.41 4.51
N ALA A 136 -13.93 5.47 5.43
CA ALA A 136 -14.69 4.30 5.84
C ALA A 136 -15.57 3.83 4.67
N GLN A 137 -15.49 2.54 4.34
CA GLN A 137 -16.40 1.92 3.36
C GLN A 137 -17.71 1.44 3.98
N GLU A 138 -17.69 1.24 5.30
CA GLU A 138 -18.81 0.78 6.12
C GLU A 138 -18.66 1.31 7.55
N ASP A 139 -19.69 1.12 8.37
CA ASP A 139 -19.70 1.58 9.76
C ASP A 139 -18.65 0.85 10.61
N VAL A 140 -17.60 1.57 11.04
CA VAL A 140 -16.53 1.00 11.87
C VAL A 140 -16.89 1.07 13.35
N HIS A 141 -17.07 -0.09 13.96
CA HIS A 141 -17.34 -0.22 15.40
C HIS A 141 -16.03 -0.26 16.18
N LEU A 142 -15.92 0.58 17.21
CA LEU A 142 -14.72 0.69 18.05
C LEU A 142 -15.02 0.19 19.46
N GLU A 143 -14.18 -0.71 19.96
CA GLU A 143 -14.19 -1.14 21.35
C GLU A 143 -13.00 -0.54 22.09
N PHE A 144 -13.27 0.15 23.20
CA PHE A 144 -12.25 0.73 24.06
C PHE A 144 -12.16 -0.06 25.35
N PHE A 145 -10.94 -0.44 25.73
CA PHE A 145 -10.65 -0.99 27.05
C PHE A 145 -9.58 -0.14 27.73
N ALA A 146 -9.73 0.05 29.04
CA ALA A 146 -8.74 0.70 29.88
C ALA A 146 -8.37 -0.25 31.00
N ASP A 147 -7.09 -0.56 31.14
CA ASP A 147 -6.58 -1.25 32.30
C ASP A 147 -6.35 -0.22 33.41
N LYS A 148 -7.06 -0.37 34.54
CA LYS A 148 -6.76 0.37 35.77
C LYS A 148 -5.55 -0.28 36.46
N ALA A 149 -4.41 -0.31 35.80
CA ALA A 149 -3.14 -0.44 36.49
C ALA A 149 -2.77 0.94 37.05
N TYR A 150 -3.48 1.33 38.12
CA TYR A 150 -3.10 2.46 38.94
C TYR A 150 -1.66 2.19 39.40
N VAL A 151 -0.73 3.07 39.03
CA VAL A 151 0.61 3.14 39.60
C VAL A 151 0.43 3.47 41.09
N GLY A 152 0.20 2.42 41.89
CA GLY A 152 -0.13 2.47 43.31
C GLY A 152 0.98 1.91 44.19
N ASP A 153 2.24 1.95 43.74
CA ASP A 153 3.38 1.37 44.47
C ASP A 153 4.36 2.43 45.03
N GLN A 154 3.91 3.66 45.24
CA GLN A 154 4.72 4.71 45.88
C GLN A 154 4.01 5.52 46.98
N ILE A 155 2.80 5.15 47.42
CA ILE A 155 2.18 5.78 48.60
C ILE A 155 1.35 4.76 49.40
N ASP A 156 1.98 3.65 49.76
CA ASP A 156 1.66 2.89 50.98
C ASP A 156 2.38 3.66 52.11
N ASP A 157 1.71 4.50 52.90
CA ASP A 157 1.22 4.04 54.20
C ASP A 157 0.29 5.05 54.93
N THR A 158 -0.19 6.14 54.32
CA THR A 158 -0.75 7.26 55.13
C THR A 158 -2.21 7.65 54.97
N MET A 159 -3.03 7.06 54.09
CA MET A 159 -4.45 7.46 53.99
C MET A 159 -5.41 6.27 53.84
N LYS A 160 -5.42 5.43 54.88
CA LYS A 160 -6.65 4.75 55.31
C LYS A 160 -7.61 5.80 55.85
N GLU A 161 -8.58 6.22 55.05
CA GLU A 161 -9.94 6.55 55.47
C GLU A 161 -10.66 7.22 54.31
N SER A 162 -11.81 6.63 53.94
CA SER A 162 -12.95 7.20 53.21
C SER A 162 -13.37 6.33 52.02
N VAL A 163 -13.95 5.19 52.35
CA VAL A 163 -14.99 4.56 51.55
C VAL A 163 -16.16 5.54 51.47
N ASN A 164 -16.55 6.00 50.28
CA ASN A 164 -17.95 6.05 49.87
C ASN A 164 -18.16 6.58 48.44
N ASN A 165 -18.82 5.73 47.64
CA ASN A 165 -19.84 6.00 46.62
C ASN A 165 -19.74 7.23 45.70
N GLY A 166 -19.77 6.96 44.39
CA GLY A 166 -20.22 7.93 43.39
C GLY A 166 -20.27 7.34 41.98
N GLU A 167 -21.47 7.14 41.44
CA GLU A 167 -21.74 6.82 40.03
C GLU A 167 -21.17 7.90 39.10
N ILE A 168 -20.67 7.51 37.93
CA ILE A 168 -20.33 8.43 36.85
C ILE A 168 -21.34 8.25 35.72
N LEU A 169 -22.21 9.26 35.57
CA LEU A 169 -23.09 9.44 34.42
C LEU A 169 -22.36 10.26 33.36
N ILE A 170 -22.42 9.83 32.10
CA ILE A 170 -21.93 10.57 30.95
C ILE A 170 -23.14 10.93 30.09
N PHE A 171 -23.34 12.21 29.81
CA PHE A 171 -24.31 12.68 28.81
C PHE A 171 -23.58 13.23 27.58
N SER A 172 -24.19 12.92 26.44
CA SER A 172 -23.84 13.26 25.05
C SER A 172 -23.71 14.75 24.77
#